data_AF-E2C120-F1
#
_entry.id   AF-E2C120-F1
#
_cell.length_a   1.000
_cell.length_b   1.000
_cell.length_c   1.000
_cell.angle_alpha   90.00
_cell.angle_beta   90.00
_cell.angle_gamma   90.00
#
_symmetry.space_group_name_H-M   'P 1'
#
loop_
_entity.id
_entity.type
_entity.pdbx_description
1 polymer ?
#
loop_
_entity_poly.entity_id
_entity_poly.type
_entity_poly.pdbx_seq_one_letter_code
_entity_poly.pdbx_strand_id
1 'polypeptide(L)'
;QGKYTTKSDVWAFAVTLWEILNLGRRVPYEHLSDEEVVQSLRQLHHAADCGSHGSSNANPEDGCKEDSGGGGGGGNVGNNFDYLPRPTASSKDIYDLMLECWRREENERPTFREISLFLQRKNLGYAPTS
;
A
#
# COMPACT_ATOMS: atom_id res chain seq x y z
N GLN A 1 -13.97 -14.46 -5.28
CA GLN A 1 -13.95 -13.58 -6.47
C GLN A 1 -13.36 -12.23 -6.08
N GLY A 2 -12.58 -11.59 -6.94
CA GLY A 2 -12.07 -10.23 -6.70
C GLY A 2 -13.19 -9.19 -6.86
N LYS A 3 -13.23 -8.18 -5.99
CA LYS A 3 -14.15 -7.02 -6.08
C LYS A 3 -13.48 -5.93 -6.92
N TYR A 4 -14.06 -5.60 -8.07
CA TYR A 4 -13.60 -4.52 -8.95
C TYR A 4 -14.55 -3.33 -8.82
N THR A 5 -14.00 -2.14 -8.61
CA THR A 5 -14.75 -0.89 -8.45
C THR A 5 -13.96 0.27 -9.07
N THR A 6 -14.61 1.41 -9.28
CA THR A 6 -13.89 2.65 -9.66
C THR A 6 -12.78 3.00 -8.65
N LYS A 7 -12.93 2.61 -7.38
CA LYS A 7 -11.90 2.82 -6.35
C LYS A 7 -10.76 1.81 -6.45
N SER A 8 -10.97 0.60 -6.98
CA SER A 8 -9.85 -0.29 -7.36
C SER A 8 -9.10 0.25 -8.57
N ASP A 9 -9.79 0.89 -9.52
CA ASP A 9 -9.14 1.54 -10.66
C ASP A 9 -8.26 2.72 -10.22
N VAL A 10 -8.67 3.46 -9.18
CA VAL A 10 -7.84 4.51 -8.56
C VAL A 10 -6.54 3.95 -7.98
N TRP A 11 -6.59 2.78 -7.34
CA TRP A 11 -5.37 2.11 -6.84
C TRP A 11 -4.44 1.75 -8.01
N ALA A 12 -4.99 1.11 -9.04
CA ALA A 12 -4.24 0.72 -10.24
C ALA A 12 -3.65 1.93 -10.96
N PHE A 13 -4.40 3.05 -11.04
CA PHE A 13 -3.90 4.30 -11.60
C PHE A 13 -2.65 4.81 -10.88
N ALA A 14 -2.58 4.72 -9.55
CA ALA A 14 -1.38 5.14 -8.83
C ALA A 14 -0.18 4.21 -9.08
N VAL A 15 -0.40 2.91 -9.30
CA VAL A 15 0.65 2.00 -9.80
C VAL A 15 1.12 2.45 -11.19
N THR A 16 0.19 2.74 -12.10
CA THR A 16 0.53 3.26 -13.45
C THR A 16 1.27 4.59 -13.40
N LEU A 17 0.87 5.50 -12.52
CA LEU A 17 1.56 6.77 -12.34
C LEU A 17 2.99 6.55 -11.81
N TRP A 18 3.16 5.62 -10.88
CA TRP A 18 4.48 5.20 -10.41
C TRP A 18 5.35 4.62 -11.54
N GLU A 19 4.77 3.78 -12.40
CA GLU A 19 5.46 3.23 -13.58
C GLU A 19 5.88 4.33 -14.56
N ILE A 20 4.98 5.27 -14.87
CA ILE A 20 5.25 6.43 -15.74
C ILE A 20 6.41 7.26 -15.19
N LEU A 21 6.41 7.55 -13.88
CA LEU A 21 7.45 8.36 -13.24
C LEU A 21 8.79 7.62 -13.09
N ASN A 22 8.78 6.29 -13.17
CA ASN A 22 9.98 5.47 -13.31
C ASN A 22 10.32 5.16 -14.77
N LEU A 23 9.59 5.73 -15.74
CA LEU A 23 9.77 5.50 -17.18
C LEU A 23 9.70 4.02 -17.56
N GLY A 24 8.92 3.21 -16.83
CA GLY A 24 8.82 1.76 -17.00
C GLY A 24 10.10 0.98 -16.72
N ARG A 25 11.11 1.58 -16.07
CA ARG A 25 12.41 0.94 -15.80
C ARG A 25 12.42 0.06 -14.57
N ARG A 26 11.45 0.22 -13.67
CA ARG A 26 11.31 -0.55 -12.44
C ARG A 26 10.00 -1.31 -12.47
N VAL A 27 10.03 -2.53 -11.95
CA VAL A 27 8.85 -3.37 -11.82
C VAL A 27 8.21 -3.10 -10.45
N PRO A 28 6.89 -2.86 -10.36
CA PRO A 28 6.21 -2.77 -9.08
C PRO A 28 6.48 -4.02 -8.25
N TYR A 29 6.91 -3.84 -7.00
CA TYR A 29 7.22 -4.94 -6.08
C TYR A 29 8.27 -5.94 -6.60
N GLU A 30 9.31 -5.48 -7.30
CA GLU A 30 10.37 -6.33 -7.90
C GLU A 30 11.04 -7.35 -6.97
N HIS A 31 10.94 -7.16 -5.66
CA HIS A 31 11.55 -7.99 -4.62
C HIS A 31 10.59 -9.05 -4.04
N LEU A 32 9.33 -9.07 -4.49
CA LEU A 32 8.29 -9.98 -4.00
C LEU A 32 7.82 -10.91 -5.13
N SER A 33 7.47 -12.14 -4.79
CA SER A 33 6.72 -13.04 -5.66
C SER A 33 5.25 -12.61 -5.77
N ASP A 34 4.55 -13.10 -6.79
CA ASP A 34 3.11 -12.87 -6.96
C ASP A 34 2.33 -13.30 -5.70
N GLU A 35 2.69 -14.43 -5.10
CA GLU A 35 2.07 -14.92 -3.86
C GLU A 35 2.35 -13.99 -2.67
N GLU A 36 3.57 -13.48 -2.55
CA GLU A 36 3.96 -12.56 -1.47
C GLU A 36 3.24 -11.21 -1.60
N VAL A 37 3.08 -10.69 -2.82
CA VAL A 37 2.29 -9.47 -3.09
C VAL A 37 0.83 -9.67 -2.67
N VAL A 38 0.22 -10.79 -3.08
CA VAL A 38 -1.16 -11.13 -2.70
C VAL A 38 -1.30 -11.26 -1.20
N GLN A 39 -0.32 -11.88 -0.52
CA GLN A 39 -0.35 -12.07 0.92
C GLN A 39 -0.22 -10.74 1.68
N SER A 40 0.69 -9.85 1.24
CA SER A 40 0.85 -8.50 1.80
C SER A 40 -0.42 -7.67 1.65
N LEU A 41 -1.07 -7.72 0.48
CA LEU A 41 -2.35 -7.01 0.25
C LEU A 41 -3.47 -7.54 1.16
N ARG A 42 -3.56 -8.86 1.36
CA ARG A 42 -4.52 -9.45 2.31
C ARG A 42 -4.27 -8.97 3.73
N GLN A 43 -3.00 -8.96 4.17
CA GLN A 43 -2.65 -8.47 5.50
C GLN A 43 -3.04 -7.00 5.69
N LEU A 44 -2.80 -6.14 4.68
CA LEU A 44 -3.24 -4.74 4.69
C LEU A 44 -4.75 -4.64 4.96
N HIS A 45 -5.58 -5.49 4.34
CA HIS A 45 -7.02 -5.49 4.55
C HIS A 45 -7.43 -6.01 5.94
N HIS A 46 -6.77 -7.07 6.45
CA HIS A 46 -7.11 -7.71 7.73
C HIS A 46 -6.61 -6.96 8.97
N ALA A 47 -5.57 -6.12 8.85
CA ALA A 47 -4.99 -5.41 10.00
C ALA A 47 -5.99 -4.52 10.76
N ALA A 48 -7.13 -4.16 10.18
CA ALA A 48 -8.18 -3.38 10.83
C ALA A 48 -9.15 -4.22 11.69
N ASP A 49 -9.30 -5.52 11.42
CA ASP A 49 -10.23 -6.39 12.17
C ASP A 49 -9.66 -6.77 13.55
N CYS A 50 -8.35 -6.64 13.75
CA CYS A 50 -7.68 -6.88 15.03
C CYS A 50 -7.88 -5.74 16.06
N GLY A 51 -8.44 -4.60 15.65
CA GLY A 51 -8.66 -3.44 16.51
C GLY A 51 -9.85 -3.52 17.49
N SER A 52 -10.55 -4.65 17.59
CA SER A 52 -11.67 -4.81 18.54
C SER A 52 -11.83 -6.25 19.02
N HIS A 53 -10.87 -6.75 19.78
CA HIS A 53 -11.15 -7.70 20.86
C HIS A 53 -10.55 -7.16 22.14
N GLY A 54 -11.20 -6.12 22.68
CA GLY A 54 -11.11 -5.84 24.10
C GLY A 54 -11.84 -6.96 24.87
N SER A 55 -11.09 -7.66 25.73
CA SER A 55 -11.53 -8.52 26.84
C SER A 55 -12.59 -9.60 26.60
N SER A 56 -12.16 -10.86 26.69
CA SER A 56 -12.76 -11.81 27.65
C SER A 56 -11.87 -13.06 27.83
N ASN A 57 -11.30 -13.18 29.04
CA ASN A 57 -10.76 -14.37 29.72
C ASN A 57 -10.45 -15.62 28.88
N ALA A 58 -9.17 -15.92 28.68
CA ALA A 58 -8.70 -17.28 28.45
C ALA A 58 -8.14 -17.87 29.75
N ASN A 59 -8.76 -18.95 30.23
CA ASN A 59 -8.20 -19.78 31.30
C ASN A 59 -6.88 -20.43 30.82
N PRO A 60 -5.88 -20.61 31.69
CA PRO A 60 -4.57 -21.11 31.31
C PRO A 60 -4.45 -22.60 31.64
N GLU A 61 -4.80 -23.50 30.72
CA GLU A 61 -4.40 -24.91 30.82
C GLU A 61 -4.64 -25.66 29.50
N ASP A 62 -3.70 -25.52 28.56
CA ASP A 62 -3.22 -26.67 27.81
C ASP A 62 -1.84 -26.34 27.23
N GLY A 63 -0.85 -27.14 27.65
CA GLY A 63 0.56 -26.89 27.41
C GLY A 63 1.03 -27.39 26.06
N CYS A 64 1.75 -26.54 25.34
CA CYS A 64 2.77 -26.98 24.39
C CYS A 64 4.14 -26.61 24.97
N LYS A 65 4.96 -27.62 25.27
CA LYS A 65 6.37 -27.45 25.63
C LYS A 65 7.12 -26.92 24.41
N GLU A 66 7.70 -25.73 24.52
CA GLU A 66 8.79 -25.29 23.65
C GLU A 66 10.07 -25.22 24.51
N ASP A 67 10.99 -26.14 24.21
CA ASP A 67 12.32 -26.20 24.80
C ASP A 67 13.18 -25.04 24.27
N SER A 68 13.99 -24.48 25.15
CA SER A 68 14.66 -23.18 24.96
C SER A 68 16.00 -23.25 24.21
N GLY A 69 16.29 -22.19 23.46
CA GLY A 69 17.64 -21.73 23.07
C GLY A 69 17.70 -21.31 21.60
N GLY A 70 17.83 -20.04 21.20
CA GLY A 70 18.42 -18.88 21.83
C GLY A 70 19.44 -18.27 20.87
N GLY A 71 19.07 -17.23 20.12
CA GLY A 71 19.98 -16.54 19.19
C GLY A 71 19.30 -15.37 18.50
N GLY A 72 19.50 -14.17 19.05
CA GLY A 72 18.77 -12.95 18.70
C GLY A 72 19.06 -12.37 17.31
N GLY A 73 18.05 -11.67 16.82
CA GLY A 73 18.09 -10.80 15.64
C GLY A 73 16.77 -10.04 15.58
N GLY A 74 16.63 -9.03 16.43
CA GLY A 74 15.43 -8.21 16.52
C GLY A 74 15.12 -7.50 15.20
N GLY A 75 14.02 -7.90 14.57
CA GLY A 75 13.29 -7.10 13.62
C GLY A 75 11.85 -7.03 14.10
N ASN A 76 11.53 -6.03 14.91
CA ASN A 76 10.15 -5.64 15.13
C ASN A 76 9.67 -5.02 13.81
N VAL A 77 9.27 -5.84 12.85
CA VAL A 77 8.70 -5.35 11.59
C VAL A 77 7.21 -5.26 11.84
N GLY A 78 6.77 -4.08 12.26
CA GLY A 78 5.35 -3.80 12.47
C GLY A 78 4.54 -4.22 11.24
N ASN A 79 3.27 -4.55 11.47
CA ASN A 79 2.25 -4.97 10.49
C ASN A 79 1.97 -3.93 9.37
N ASN A 80 2.99 -3.34 8.76
CA ASN A 80 2.87 -2.25 7.82
C ASN A 80 3.17 -2.76 6.42
N PHE A 81 2.15 -2.70 5.56
CA PHE A 81 2.29 -2.99 4.14
C PHE A 81 3.37 -2.11 3.50
N ASP A 82 4.26 -2.71 2.72
CA ASP A 82 5.31 -1.98 2.00
C ASP A 82 4.73 -1.36 0.73
N TYR A 83 4.60 -0.03 0.73
CA TYR A 83 4.13 0.72 -0.43
C TYR A 83 5.27 0.93 -1.44
N LEU A 84 4.94 1.08 -2.73
CA LEU A 84 5.95 1.35 -3.75
C LEU A 84 6.74 2.62 -3.41
N PRO A 85 8.08 2.59 -3.50
CA PRO A 85 8.93 3.70 -3.06
C PRO A 85 8.76 4.92 -3.97
N ARG A 86 8.99 6.12 -3.43
CA ARG A 86 8.89 7.36 -4.21
C ARG A 86 9.83 7.37 -5.43
N PRO A 87 9.32 7.54 -6.66
CA PRO A 87 10.16 7.70 -7.85
C PRO A 87 11.06 8.93 -7.76
N THR A 88 12.29 8.85 -8.27
CA THR A 88 13.27 9.96 -8.24
C THR A 88 12.75 11.22 -8.95
N ALA A 89 11.97 11.06 -10.02
CA ALA A 89 11.40 12.16 -10.79
C ALA A 89 10.12 12.78 -10.16
N SER A 90 9.63 12.22 -9.05
CA SER A 90 8.37 12.65 -8.44
C SER A 90 8.59 13.71 -7.35
N SER A 91 7.71 14.71 -7.31
CA SER A 91 7.63 15.63 -6.18
C SER A 91 6.95 14.98 -4.98
N LYS A 92 7.17 15.53 -3.78
CA LYS A 92 6.51 15.02 -2.56
C LYS A 92 4.99 14.99 -2.72
N ASP A 93 4.39 16.06 -3.25
CA ASP A 93 2.94 16.15 -3.38
C ASP A 93 2.36 15.09 -4.33
N ILE A 94 3.09 14.73 -5.40
CA ILE A 94 2.68 13.66 -6.34
C ILE A 94 2.76 12.30 -5.65
N TYR A 95 3.78 12.08 -4.81
CA TYR A 95 3.89 10.86 -4.01
C TYR A 95 2.83 10.78 -2.92
N ASP A 96 2.52 11.88 -2.24
CA ASP A 96 1.43 11.95 -1.27
C ASP A 96 0.09 11.59 -1.94
N LEU A 97 -0.17 12.09 -3.17
CA LEU A 97 -1.33 11.69 -3.98
C LEU A 97 -1.35 10.17 -4.25
N MET A 98 -0.20 9.57 -4.61
CA MET A 98 -0.12 8.11 -4.81
C MET A 98 -0.46 7.35 -3.52
N LEU A 99 0.01 7.82 -2.36
CA LEU A 99 -0.32 7.22 -1.06
C LEU A 99 -1.82 7.36 -0.72
N GLU A 100 -2.46 8.47 -1.09
CA GLU A 100 -3.92 8.64 -0.96
C GLU A 100 -4.70 7.67 -1.85
N CYS A 101 -4.22 7.39 -3.06
CA CYS A 101 -4.81 6.36 -3.93
C CYS A 101 -4.64 4.94 -3.35
N TRP A 102 -3.58 4.70 -2.57
CA TRP A 102 -3.31 3.41 -1.90
C TRP A 102 -3.87 3.30 -0.48
N ARG A 103 -4.88 4.11 -0.14
CA ARG A 103 -5.63 3.96 1.11
C ARG A 103 -6.30 2.59 1.18
N ARG A 104 -6.23 1.96 2.35
CA ARG A 104 -6.88 0.67 2.63
C ARG A 104 -8.37 0.76 2.36
N GLU A 105 -9.02 1.77 2.92
CA GLU A 105 -10.45 2.01 2.77
C GLU A 105 -10.77 2.66 1.42
N GLU A 106 -11.67 2.04 0.66
CA GLU A 106 -11.96 2.46 -0.72
C GLU A 106 -12.63 3.85 -0.77
N ASN A 107 -13.38 4.22 0.26
CA ASN A 107 -14.04 5.52 0.38
C ASN A 107 -13.05 6.67 0.65
N GLU A 108 -11.91 6.41 1.29
CA GLU A 108 -10.85 7.40 1.55
C GLU A 108 -10.02 7.74 0.31
N ARG A 109 -10.03 6.88 -0.72
CA ARG A 109 -9.30 7.14 -1.96
C ARG A 109 -9.94 8.32 -2.72
N PRO A 110 -9.15 9.21 -3.34
CA PRO A 110 -9.69 10.30 -4.14
C PRO A 110 -10.46 9.77 -5.36
N THR A 111 -11.32 10.62 -5.91
CA THR A 111 -11.97 10.39 -7.20
C THR A 111 -11.04 10.76 -8.36
N PHE A 112 -11.27 10.20 -9.54
CA PHE A 112 -10.56 10.62 -10.75
C PHE A 112 -10.72 12.12 -11.05
N ARG A 113 -11.83 12.73 -10.66
CA ARG A 113 -12.04 14.18 -10.80
C ARG A 113 -11.06 14.96 -9.92
N GLU A 114 -10.88 14.57 -8.66
CA GLU A 114 -9.94 15.21 -7.74
C GLU A 114 -8.49 14.99 -8.18
N ILE A 115 -8.14 13.77 -8.59
CA ILE A 115 -6.83 13.42 -9.16
C ILE A 115 -6.53 14.30 -10.38
N SER A 116 -7.48 14.39 -11.33
CA SER A 116 -7.32 15.19 -12.54
C SER A 116 -7.12 16.67 -12.22
N LEU A 117 -7.94 17.24 -11.33
CA LEU A 117 -7.82 18.64 -10.90
C LEU A 117 -6.47 18.91 -10.21
N PHE A 118 -5.99 17.98 -9.40
CA PHE A 118 -4.68 18.09 -8.75
C PHE A 118 -3.54 18.10 -9.78
N LEU A 119 -3.53 17.14 -10.70
CA LEU A 119 -2.49 17.02 -11.73
C LEU A 119 -2.52 18.20 -12.70
N GLN A 120 -3.69 18.66 -13.11
CA GLN A 120 -3.84 19.86 -13.94
C GLN A 120 -3.23 21.09 -13.26
N ARG A 121 -3.46 21.27 -11.95
CA ARG A 121 -2.86 22.37 -11.19
C ARG A 121 -1.33 22.27 -11.12
N LYS A 122 -0.79 21.06 -11.01
CA LYS A 122 0.68 20.86 -11.00
C LYS A 122 1.31 21.05 -12.38
N ASN A 123 0.54 20.85 -13.44
CA ASN A 123 0.96 21.07 -14.83
C ASN A 123 0.61 22.47 -15.36
N LEU A 124 0.12 23.39 -14.50
CA LEU A 124 -0.13 24.78 -14.89
C LEU A 124 1.18 25.41 -15.40
N GLY A 125 1.22 25.74 -16.69
CA GLY A 125 2.40 26.28 -17.36
C GLY A 125 3.17 25.28 -18.23
N TYR A 126 2.77 24.00 -18.28
CA TYR A 126 3.27 23.07 -19.28
C TYR A 126 2.67 23.41 -20.66
N ALA A 127 3.47 24.05 -21.51
CA ALA A 127 3.16 24.23 -22.92
C ALA A 127 4.01 23.22 -23.71
N PRO A 128 3.45 22.13 -24.25
CA PRO A 128 4.20 21.25 -25.13
C PRO A 128 4.57 22.06 -26.37
N THR A 129 5.86 22.36 -26.55
CA THR A 129 6.36 22.92 -27.79
C THR A 129 6.12 21.89 -28.88
N SER A 130 5.25 22.22 -29.83
CA SER A 130 4.97 21.44 -31.04
C SER A 130 6.20 21.31 -31.92
#